data_AF-A0A7V3ENJ8-F1
#
_entry.id   AF-A0A7V3ENJ8-F1
#
_cell.length_a   1.000
_cell.length_b   1.000
_cell.length_c   1.000
_cell.angle_alpha   90.00
_cell.angle_beta   90.00
_cell.angle_gamma   90.00
#
_symmetry.space_group_name_H-M   'P 1'
#
loop_
_entity.id
_entity.type
_entity.pdbx_description
1 polymer ?
#
loop_
_entity_poly.entity_id
_entity_poly.type
_entity_poly.pdbx_seq_one_letter_code
_entity_poly.pdbx_strand_id
1 'polypeptide(L)'
;MVNTIRRALGFLLIPGQQNENFPEVPFRREAVVCRTSALRGYSDKDHGSRFMLLKGHEEAEVLRHLREVVVEREAPPAVGRYEDGLNLVVFRGVFGSGGYGIEVRDVTIRDRVLEVDCDFEDPGPGIRTTAGFTQPTAIIPLKRLPPGKYTARLNVRQFRRSSEGIQAQCKTQRVLEFSFKIKAS
;
A
#
# COMPACT_ATOMS: atom_id res chain seq x y z
N MET A 1 -39.60 -21.21 57.40
CA MET A 1 -38.50 -20.41 56.82
C MET A 1 -38.03 -21.15 55.57
N VAL A 2 -38.37 -20.68 54.36
CA VAL A 2 -37.49 -19.88 53.45
C VAL A 2 -36.29 -20.74 53.01
N ASN A 3 -35.97 -21.10 51.76
CA ASN A 3 -36.19 -20.62 50.38
C ASN A 3 -35.84 -21.81 49.44
N THR A 4 -36.49 -22.10 48.32
CA THR A 4 -36.45 -21.44 46.99
C THR A 4 -35.04 -21.13 46.48
N ILE A 5 -34.46 -21.95 45.59
CA ILE A 5 -33.67 -21.46 44.44
C ILE A 5 -33.94 -22.31 43.18
N ARG A 6 -34.44 -21.62 42.15
CA ARG A 6 -34.53 -21.97 40.72
C ARG A 6 -33.15 -21.92 40.05
N ARG A 7 -32.96 -22.70 38.97
CA ARG A 7 -32.48 -22.27 37.63
C ARG A 7 -32.22 -23.53 36.79
N ALA A 8 -33.03 -23.86 35.79
CA ALA A 8 -33.25 -23.21 34.49
C ALA A 8 -32.11 -23.46 33.48
N LEU A 9 -32.52 -24.08 32.37
CA LEU A 9 -31.90 -24.28 31.06
C LEU A 9 -30.86 -23.26 30.61
N GLY A 10 -29.90 -23.73 29.81
CA GLY A 10 -29.16 -22.88 28.89
C GLY A 10 -28.25 -23.68 27.97
N PHE A 11 -28.75 -24.05 26.80
CA PHE A 11 -27.97 -24.53 25.65
C PHE A 11 -26.71 -23.65 25.45
N LEU A 12 -25.52 -24.24 25.54
CA LEU A 12 -24.32 -23.60 25.00
C LEU A 12 -24.16 -24.00 23.54
N LEU A 13 -24.82 -23.23 22.66
CA LEU A 13 -24.48 -23.16 21.26
C LEU A 13 -23.08 -22.55 21.15
N ILE A 14 -22.11 -23.34 20.71
CA ILE A 14 -20.82 -22.85 20.25
C ILE A 14 -21.10 -22.00 19.01
N PRO A 15 -20.77 -20.70 18.97
CA PRO A 15 -20.94 -19.92 17.76
C PRO A 15 -19.96 -20.46 16.72
N GLY A 16 -20.53 -21.08 15.68
CA GLY A 16 -19.81 -21.43 14.48
C GLY A 16 -19.11 -20.20 13.94
N GLN A 17 -17.79 -20.33 13.75
CA GLN A 17 -17.02 -19.45 12.89
C GLN A 17 -17.69 -19.49 11.51
N GLN A 18 -18.50 -18.47 11.22
CA GLN A 18 -18.95 -18.23 9.86
C GLN A 18 -17.69 -17.85 9.07
N ASN A 19 -17.10 -18.85 8.43
CA ASN A 19 -16.28 -18.63 7.25
C ASN A 19 -17.22 -18.05 6.20
N GLU A 20 -17.40 -16.73 6.25
CA GLU A 20 -17.92 -15.97 5.15
C GLU A 20 -16.89 -16.11 4.02
N ASN A 21 -17.08 -17.15 3.20
CA ASN A 21 -16.42 -17.30 1.91
C ASN A 21 -16.90 -16.14 1.05
N PHE A 22 -16.23 -14.99 1.19
CA PHE A 22 -16.39 -13.88 0.27
C PHE A 22 -15.84 -14.33 -1.08
N PRO A 23 -16.58 -14.15 -2.17
CA PRO A 23 -16.08 -14.50 -3.49
C PRO A 23 -14.76 -13.77 -3.74
N GLU A 24 -13.73 -14.50 -4.18
CA GLU A 24 -12.49 -13.91 -4.66
C GLU A 24 -12.84 -12.99 -5.84
N VAL A 25 -12.83 -11.67 -5.61
CA VAL A 25 -13.02 -10.68 -6.67
C VAL A 25 -11.64 -10.41 -7.25
N PRO A 26 -11.31 -10.91 -8.45
CA PRO A 26 -10.06 -10.52 -9.10
C PRO A 26 -10.10 -9.01 -9.32
N PHE A 27 -9.18 -8.28 -8.66
CA PHE A 27 -9.01 -6.87 -8.91
C PHE A 27 -8.56 -6.71 -10.36
N ARG A 28 -9.44 -6.20 -11.23
CA ARG A 28 -9.15 -6.10 -12.66
C ARG A 28 -8.07 -5.05 -12.91
N ARG A 29 -7.05 -5.44 -13.67
CA ARG A 29 -5.88 -4.65 -14.10
C ARG A 29 -6.23 -3.25 -14.65
N GLU A 30 -7.44 -3.10 -15.22
CA GLU A 30 -8.00 -1.84 -15.74
C GLU A 30 -8.29 -0.77 -14.66
N ALA A 31 -8.23 -1.12 -13.37
CA ALA A 31 -8.53 -0.21 -12.25
C ALA A 31 -7.29 0.38 -11.56
N VAL A 32 -6.07 -0.05 -11.91
CA VAL A 32 -4.82 0.49 -11.35
C VAL A 32 -4.25 1.57 -12.28
N VAL A 33 -4.81 2.79 -12.23
CA VAL A 33 -4.11 3.95 -12.79
C VAL A 33 -3.03 4.35 -11.79
N CYS A 34 -1.86 3.72 -11.88
CA CYS A 34 -0.71 4.14 -11.11
C CYS A 34 -0.10 5.39 -11.74
N ARG A 35 0.01 6.44 -10.93
CA ARG A 35 0.67 7.67 -11.32
C ARG A 35 1.98 7.77 -10.56
N THR A 36 3.05 8.00 -11.31
CA THR A 36 4.35 8.36 -10.76
C THR A 36 4.33 9.84 -10.44
N SER A 37 4.30 10.17 -9.16
CA SER A 37 4.22 11.56 -8.70
C SER A 37 5.38 11.86 -7.76
N ALA A 38 5.94 13.07 -7.88
CA ALA A 38 7.02 13.52 -7.01
C ALA A 38 6.47 14.41 -5.89
N LEU A 39 6.90 14.15 -4.66
CA LEU A 39 6.69 14.99 -3.48
C LEU A 39 7.53 16.28 -3.57
N ARG A 40 7.18 17.16 -4.52
CA ARG A 40 7.98 18.36 -4.88
C ARG A 40 8.43 19.16 -3.66
N GLY A 41 9.68 19.62 -3.70
CA GLY A 41 10.26 20.53 -2.70
C GLY A 41 10.77 19.84 -1.42
N TYR A 42 10.85 18.52 -1.41
CA TYR A 42 11.44 17.75 -0.31
C TYR A 42 12.75 17.08 -0.74
N SER A 43 13.80 17.17 0.09
CA SER A 43 15.16 16.80 -0.30
C SER A 43 15.91 15.96 0.74
N ASP A 44 15.26 15.59 1.84
CA ASP A 44 15.89 14.79 2.87
C ASP A 44 16.09 13.35 2.36
N LYS A 45 17.35 12.97 2.17
CA LYS A 45 17.77 11.68 1.60
C LYS A 45 17.66 10.53 2.60
N ASP A 46 17.39 10.81 3.87
CA ASP A 46 17.32 9.77 4.91
C ASP A 46 15.99 9.01 4.94
N HIS A 47 15.11 9.28 3.97
CA HIS A 47 13.81 8.62 3.87
C HIS A 47 13.90 7.37 3.00
N GLY A 48 14.04 6.23 3.68
CA GLY A 48 13.87 4.91 3.08
C GLY A 48 12.45 4.66 2.57
N SER A 49 12.28 3.59 1.81
CA SER A 49 10.98 3.22 1.23
C SER A 49 9.88 3.09 2.29
N ARG A 50 8.66 3.44 1.91
CA ARG A 50 7.46 3.32 2.71
C ARG A 50 6.33 2.68 1.92
N PHE A 51 5.51 1.92 2.61
CA PHE A 51 4.30 1.33 2.09
C PHE A 51 3.19 1.50 3.12
N MET A 52 2.13 2.19 2.74
CA MET A 52 1.15 2.71 3.70
C MET A 52 -0.24 2.88 3.07
N LEU A 53 -1.24 3.02 3.94
CA LEU A 53 -2.58 3.45 3.57
C LEU A 53 -2.67 4.97 3.75
N LEU A 54 -3.17 5.69 2.75
CA LEU A 54 -3.47 7.12 2.82
C LEU A 54 -4.91 7.40 2.39
N LYS A 55 -5.42 8.57 2.81
CA LYS A 55 -6.74 9.09 2.48
C LYS A 55 -6.65 10.11 1.34
N GLY A 56 -7.73 10.31 0.61
CA GLY A 56 -7.85 11.28 -0.48
C GLY A 56 -8.60 10.73 -1.68
N HIS A 57 -9.54 11.50 -2.23
CA HIS A 57 -10.26 11.15 -3.45
C HIS A 57 -9.45 11.52 -4.70
N GLU A 58 -8.62 12.54 -4.57
CA GLU A 58 -7.78 13.06 -5.64
C GLU A 58 -6.29 12.92 -5.32
N GLU A 59 -5.47 12.87 -6.37
CA GLU A 59 -4.02 12.72 -6.25
C GLU A 59 -3.38 13.79 -5.37
N ALA A 60 -3.84 15.04 -5.48
CA ALA A 60 -3.30 16.16 -4.70
C ALA A 60 -3.51 15.97 -3.19
N GLU A 61 -4.66 15.41 -2.78
CA GLU A 61 -4.96 15.12 -1.37
C GLU A 61 -4.07 14.00 -0.84
N VAL A 62 -3.90 12.93 -1.64
CA VAL A 62 -3.01 11.82 -1.29
C VAL A 62 -1.57 12.29 -1.14
N LEU A 63 -1.09 13.15 -2.05
CA LEU A 63 0.26 13.72 -1.99
C LEU A 63 0.44 14.67 -0.81
N ARG A 64 -0.59 15.42 -0.41
CA ARG A 64 -0.57 16.23 0.81
C ARG A 64 -0.41 15.35 2.05
N HIS A 65 -1.21 14.29 2.19
CA HIS A 65 -1.06 13.36 3.32
C HIS A 65 0.27 12.60 3.29
N LEU A 66 0.79 12.26 2.10
CA LEU A 66 2.11 11.67 1.97
C LEU A 66 3.18 12.63 2.50
N ARG A 67 3.05 13.94 2.24
CA ARG A 67 3.94 14.97 2.80
C ARG A 67 3.90 14.96 4.32
N GLU A 68 2.73 14.96 4.93
CA GLU A 68 2.55 14.94 6.39
C GLU A 68 3.23 13.70 6.99
N VAL A 69 3.03 12.52 6.40
CA VAL A 69 3.64 11.27 6.90
C VAL A 69 5.16 11.24 6.70
N VAL A 70 5.66 11.65 5.53
CA VAL A 70 7.08 11.51 5.19
C VAL A 70 7.92 12.66 5.75
N VAL A 71 7.44 13.90 5.64
CA VAL A 71 8.16 15.13 6.02
C VAL A 71 7.90 15.48 7.47
N GLU A 72 6.63 15.48 7.87
CA GLU A 72 6.21 15.90 9.22
C GLU A 72 6.22 14.73 10.22
N ARG A 73 6.52 13.52 9.72
CA ARG A 73 6.71 12.27 10.49
C ARG A 73 5.44 11.83 11.22
N GLU A 74 4.28 12.16 10.67
CA GLU A 74 3.02 11.64 11.18
C GLU A 74 2.86 10.14 10.94
N ALA A 75 2.11 9.47 11.82
CA ALA A 75 1.81 8.06 11.62
C ALA A 75 0.74 7.90 10.52
N PRO A 76 0.94 7.00 9.54
CA PRO A 76 -0.09 6.75 8.54
C PRO A 76 -1.33 6.12 9.19
N PRO A 77 -2.52 6.35 8.64
CA PRO A 77 -3.76 5.80 9.19
C PRO A 77 -3.76 4.26 9.12
N ALA A 78 -3.97 3.61 10.26
CA ALA A 78 -4.21 2.16 10.33
C ALA A 78 -5.68 1.78 10.09
N VAL A 79 -6.57 2.78 10.04
CA VAL A 79 -8.02 2.59 9.88
C VAL A 79 -8.55 3.57 8.85
N GLY A 80 -9.34 3.08 7.90
CA GLY A 80 -9.97 3.87 6.85
C GLY A 80 -11.47 3.60 6.71
N ARG A 81 -12.18 4.58 6.15
CA ARG A 81 -13.54 4.43 5.61
C ARG A 81 -13.53 4.74 4.12
N TYR A 82 -14.46 4.17 3.35
CA TYR A 82 -14.49 4.42 1.91
C TYR A 82 -14.78 5.87 1.54
N GLU A 83 -15.59 6.56 2.33
CA GLU A 83 -15.87 7.98 2.18
C GLU A 83 -14.62 8.87 2.30
N ASP A 84 -13.52 8.36 2.86
CA ASP A 84 -12.26 9.09 2.98
C ASP A 84 -11.40 8.99 1.70
N GLY A 85 -11.77 8.18 0.70
CA GLY A 85 -10.95 7.91 -0.48
C GLY A 85 -9.67 7.14 -0.11
N LEU A 86 -9.74 5.81 -0.03
CA LEU A 86 -8.62 5.00 0.45
C LEU A 86 -7.63 4.67 -0.67
N ASN A 87 -6.34 4.82 -0.40
CA ASN A 87 -5.26 4.54 -1.35
C ASN A 87 -4.12 3.79 -0.66
N LEU A 88 -3.61 2.73 -1.29
CA LEU A 88 -2.28 2.23 -0.95
C LEU A 88 -1.24 3.09 -1.67
N VAL A 89 -0.19 3.47 -0.94
CA VAL A 89 0.89 4.29 -1.47
C VAL A 89 2.22 3.60 -1.26
N VAL A 90 2.97 3.43 -2.36
CA VAL A 90 4.35 2.98 -2.35
C VAL A 90 5.23 4.20 -2.60
N PHE A 91 5.90 4.67 -1.56
CA PHE A 91 6.88 5.75 -1.66
C PHE A 91 8.27 5.12 -1.63
N ARG A 92 9.03 5.27 -2.71
CA ARG A 92 10.31 4.59 -2.84
C ARG A 92 11.43 5.24 -2.02
N GLY A 93 11.33 6.54 -1.77
CA GLY A 93 12.35 7.33 -1.08
C GLY A 93 12.68 8.62 -1.83
N VAL A 94 13.69 9.33 -1.34
CA VAL A 94 14.21 10.56 -1.95
C VAL A 94 15.59 10.30 -2.54
N PHE A 95 15.75 10.56 -3.83
CA PHE A 95 17.01 10.36 -4.55
C PHE A 95 17.58 11.69 -5.02
N GLY A 96 18.91 11.84 -4.98
CA GLY A 96 19.60 13.10 -5.29
C GLY A 96 19.76 13.42 -6.78
N SER A 97 19.21 12.59 -7.67
CA SER A 97 19.28 12.77 -9.12
C SER A 97 18.04 12.17 -9.80
N GLY A 98 17.89 12.45 -11.11
CA GLY A 98 16.93 11.80 -11.98
C GLY A 98 17.22 10.33 -12.28
N GLY A 99 16.30 9.69 -12.99
CA GLY A 99 16.46 8.32 -13.51
C GLY A 99 15.99 7.20 -12.59
N TYR A 100 15.45 7.53 -11.41
CA TYR A 100 14.81 6.56 -10.53
C TYR A 100 13.33 6.41 -10.88
N GLY A 101 12.86 5.18 -11.00
CA GLY A 101 11.48 4.85 -11.36
C GLY A 101 10.79 3.92 -10.35
N ILE A 102 9.46 3.91 -10.43
CA ILE A 102 8.59 2.91 -9.81
C ILE A 102 7.45 2.60 -10.77
N GLU A 103 7.16 1.33 -10.97
CA GLU A 103 6.02 0.86 -11.74
C GLU A 103 5.29 -0.24 -10.97
N VAL A 104 3.98 -0.14 -10.85
CA VAL A 104 3.15 -1.22 -10.29
C VAL A 104 2.78 -2.16 -11.41
N ARG A 105 3.23 -3.40 -11.32
CA ARG A 105 2.96 -4.43 -12.34
C ARG A 105 1.63 -5.11 -12.14
N ASP A 106 1.35 -5.44 -10.88
CA ASP A 106 0.16 -6.20 -10.52
C ASP A 106 -0.28 -5.88 -9.09
N VAL A 107 -1.58 -5.98 -8.87
CA VAL A 107 -2.21 -5.87 -7.55
C VAL A 107 -3.24 -6.96 -7.46
N THR A 108 -2.99 -7.93 -6.58
CA THR A 108 -3.90 -9.06 -6.36
C THR A 108 -4.46 -9.01 -4.96
N ILE A 109 -5.67 -9.55 -4.80
CA ILE A 109 -6.30 -9.69 -3.50
C ILE A 109 -6.78 -11.13 -3.31
N ARG A 110 -6.41 -11.72 -2.17
CA ARG A 110 -6.84 -13.07 -1.76
C ARG A 110 -6.91 -13.16 -0.25
N ASP A 111 -8.00 -13.69 0.30
CA ASP A 111 -8.16 -13.87 1.75
C ASP A 111 -7.87 -12.61 2.59
N ARG A 112 -8.30 -11.44 2.09
CA ARG A 112 -8.02 -10.10 2.68
C ARG A 112 -6.53 -9.72 2.74
N VAL A 113 -5.69 -10.40 1.97
CA VAL A 113 -4.30 -10.04 1.72
C VAL A 113 -4.22 -9.36 0.36
N LEU A 114 -3.70 -8.13 0.32
CA LEU A 114 -3.36 -7.43 -0.91
C LEU A 114 -1.87 -7.63 -1.20
N GLU A 115 -1.54 -8.29 -2.30
CA GLU A 115 -0.16 -8.40 -2.78
C GLU A 115 0.04 -7.37 -3.89
N VAL A 116 0.99 -6.46 -3.69
CA VAL A 116 1.37 -5.41 -4.64
C VAL A 116 2.75 -5.74 -5.19
N ASP A 117 2.83 -5.96 -6.49
CA ASP A 117 4.06 -6.25 -7.22
C ASP A 117 4.56 -4.99 -7.93
N CYS A 118 5.74 -4.52 -7.54
CA CYS A 118 6.38 -3.34 -8.12
C CYS A 118 7.73 -3.65 -8.77
N ASP A 119 8.06 -2.86 -9.78
CA ASP A 119 9.39 -2.77 -10.35
C ASP A 119 10.01 -1.43 -9.95
N PHE A 120 11.19 -1.48 -9.34
CA PHE A 120 11.99 -0.31 -9.01
C PHE A 120 13.11 -0.19 -10.03
N GLU A 121 13.26 0.99 -10.63
CA GLU A 121 14.26 1.23 -11.65
C GLU A 121 15.33 2.19 -11.16
N ASP A 122 16.60 1.79 -11.27
CA ASP A 122 17.76 2.60 -10.91
C ASP A 122 18.48 3.08 -12.17
N PRO A 123 19.00 4.32 -12.17
CA PRO A 123 19.96 4.70 -13.19
C PRO A 123 21.23 3.88 -13.01
N GLY A 124 21.71 3.24 -14.08
CA GLY A 124 22.97 2.51 -14.08
C GLY A 124 24.16 3.39 -14.44
N PRO A 125 25.37 2.79 -14.38
CA PRO A 125 26.62 3.50 -14.67
C PRO A 125 26.61 4.16 -16.04
N GLY A 126 27.12 5.40 -16.11
CA GLY A 126 27.26 6.13 -17.37
C GLY A 126 25.98 6.75 -17.92
N ILE A 127 24.82 6.52 -17.32
CA ILE A 127 23.58 7.21 -17.71
C ILE A 127 23.62 8.65 -17.23
N ARG A 128 23.38 9.59 -18.16
CA ARG A 128 23.17 11.00 -17.81
C ARG A 128 21.84 11.14 -17.07
N THR A 129 21.93 11.43 -15.77
CA THR A 129 20.76 11.76 -14.95
C THR A 129 20.55 13.26 -14.93
N THR A 130 19.29 13.70 -14.82
CA THR A 130 18.99 15.11 -14.56
C THR A 130 19.45 15.51 -13.15
N ALA A 131 19.95 16.73 -13.00
CA ALA A 131 20.24 17.31 -11.71
C ALA A 131 18.90 17.70 -11.03
N GLY A 132 18.65 17.16 -9.83
CA GLY A 132 17.43 17.42 -9.07
C GLY A 132 16.96 16.20 -8.29
N PHE A 133 16.24 16.44 -7.20
CA PHE A 133 15.70 15.36 -6.39
C PHE A 133 14.55 14.65 -7.10
N THR A 134 14.53 13.32 -7.02
CA THR A 134 13.39 12.52 -7.47
C THR A 134 12.82 11.68 -6.34
N GLN A 135 11.50 11.51 -6.38
CA GLN A 135 10.74 10.78 -5.36
C GLN A 135 9.72 9.87 -6.04
N PRO A 136 10.16 8.70 -6.52
CA PRO A 136 9.25 7.77 -7.17
C PRO A 136 8.16 7.33 -6.19
N THR A 137 6.91 7.68 -6.51
CA THR A 137 5.73 7.35 -5.70
C THR A 137 4.69 6.70 -6.60
N ALA A 138 4.12 5.58 -6.17
CA ALA A 138 2.95 4.98 -6.80
C ALA A 138 1.74 5.08 -5.88
N ILE A 139 0.61 5.50 -6.44
CA ILE A 139 -0.68 5.59 -5.76
C ILE A 139 -1.61 4.54 -6.36
N ILE A 140 -2.23 3.73 -5.50
CA ILE A 140 -3.10 2.61 -5.86
C ILE A 140 -4.46 2.81 -5.16
N PRO A 141 -5.47 3.35 -5.86
CA PRO A 141 -6.79 3.57 -5.27
C PRO A 141 -7.47 2.25 -4.88
N LEU A 142 -7.90 2.14 -3.62
CA LEU A 142 -8.67 1.01 -3.13
C LEU A 142 -10.16 1.27 -3.33
N LYS A 143 -10.75 0.60 -4.31
CA LYS A 143 -12.17 0.71 -4.61
C LYS A 143 -12.93 -0.52 -4.11
N ARG A 144 -13.97 -0.30 -3.30
CA ARG A 144 -15.04 -1.27 -3.01
C ARG A 144 -14.59 -2.63 -2.42
N LEU A 145 -13.61 -2.64 -1.52
CA LEU A 145 -13.37 -3.84 -0.68
C LEU A 145 -14.43 -3.89 0.44
N PRO A 146 -14.82 -5.06 0.94
CA PRO A 146 -15.74 -5.12 2.08
C PRO A 146 -15.08 -4.60 3.38
N PRO A 147 -15.84 -4.12 4.37
CA PRO A 147 -15.31 -3.82 5.69
C PRO A 147 -14.61 -5.04 6.30
N GLY A 148 -13.47 -4.82 6.96
CA GLY A 148 -12.65 -5.92 7.46
C GLY A 148 -11.24 -5.51 7.82
N LYS A 149 -10.48 -6.47 8.34
CA LYS A 149 -9.03 -6.33 8.54
C LYS A 149 -8.33 -6.87 7.31
N TYR A 150 -7.33 -6.15 6.83
CA TYR A 150 -6.54 -6.48 5.66
C TYR A 150 -5.05 -6.44 5.99
N THR A 151 -4.28 -7.21 5.25
CA THR A 151 -2.82 -7.13 5.23
C THR A 151 -2.40 -6.75 3.83
N ALA A 152 -1.56 -5.73 3.69
CA ALA A 152 -0.95 -5.36 2.43
C ALA A 152 0.52 -5.75 2.44
N ARG A 153 0.98 -6.34 1.33
CA ARG A 153 2.36 -6.79 1.12
C ARG A 153 2.90 -6.16 -0.15
N LEU A 154 4.14 -5.69 -0.07
CA LEU A 154 4.86 -5.12 -1.19
C LEU A 154 5.99 -6.08 -1.60
N ASN A 155 5.92 -6.53 -2.84
CA ASN A 155 6.93 -7.34 -3.50
C ASN A 155 7.63 -6.46 -4.55
N VAL A 156 8.95 -6.43 -4.53
CA VAL A 156 9.76 -5.57 -5.40
C VAL A 156 10.73 -6.40 -6.22
N ARG A 157 10.83 -6.09 -7.51
CA ARG A 157 11.98 -6.41 -8.35
C ARG A 157 12.77 -5.15 -8.60
N GLN A 158 14.09 -5.24 -8.51
CA GLN A 158 14.97 -4.11 -8.81
C GLN A 158 15.60 -4.29 -10.18
N PHE A 159 15.54 -3.23 -10.97
CA PHE A 159 16.11 -3.14 -12.30
C PHE A 159 17.12 -2.00 -12.34
N ARG A 160 18.13 -2.16 -13.18
CA ARG A 160 19.10 -1.12 -13.47
C ARG A 160 19.11 -0.88 -14.97
N ARG A 161 18.96 0.38 -15.37
CA ARG A 161 19.10 0.78 -16.77
C ARG A 161 20.58 0.99 -17.09
N SER A 162 21.10 0.43 -18.17
CA SER A 162 22.44 0.71 -18.70
C SER A 162 22.37 1.11 -20.17
N SER A 163 23.53 1.40 -20.77
CA SER A 163 23.69 1.58 -22.22
C SER A 163 23.23 0.37 -23.04
N GLU A 164 23.27 -0.83 -22.47
CA GLU A 164 22.86 -2.07 -23.13
C GLU A 164 21.36 -2.40 -22.95
N GLY A 165 20.62 -1.60 -22.19
CA GLY A 165 19.19 -1.80 -21.91
C GLY A 165 18.86 -1.93 -20.43
N ILE A 166 17.70 -2.52 -20.10
CA ILE A 166 17.25 -2.70 -18.72
C ILE A 166 17.64 -4.10 -18.24
N GLN A 167 18.41 -4.19 -17.15
CA GLN A 167 18.83 -5.46 -16.55
C GLN A 167 18.19 -5.64 -15.17
N ALA A 168 17.61 -6.82 -14.93
CA ALA A 168 17.14 -7.19 -13.59
C ALA A 168 18.33 -7.42 -12.66
N GLN A 169 18.32 -6.76 -11.50
CA GLN A 169 19.38 -6.92 -10.50
C GLN A 169 19.12 -8.09 -9.56
N CYS A 170 17.85 -8.35 -9.24
CA CYS A 170 17.45 -9.37 -8.28
C CYS A 170 16.13 -10.05 -8.67
N LYS A 171 15.87 -11.22 -8.06
CA LYS A 171 14.54 -11.84 -8.07
C LYS A 171 13.58 -11.05 -7.20
N THR A 172 12.28 -11.20 -7.44
CA THR A 172 11.23 -10.58 -6.62
C THR A 172 11.44 -10.88 -5.14
N GLN A 173 11.43 -9.84 -4.31
CA GLN A 173 11.56 -9.95 -2.86
C GLN A 173 10.43 -9.19 -2.17
N ARG A 174 9.86 -9.76 -1.10
CA ARG A 174 8.98 -9.04 -0.19
C ARG A 174 9.79 -8.07 0.65
N VAL A 175 9.45 -6.78 0.57
CA VAL A 175 10.23 -5.72 1.22
C VAL A 175 9.48 -5.06 2.38
N LEU A 176 8.16 -4.96 2.30
CA LEU A 176 7.33 -4.29 3.32
C LEU A 176 5.99 -5.00 3.46
N GLU A 177 5.45 -5.00 4.68
CA GLU A 177 4.12 -5.50 5.01
C GLU A 177 3.51 -4.61 6.09
N PHE A 178 2.20 -4.34 5.99
CA PHE A 178 1.46 -3.72 7.08
C PHE A 178 0.01 -4.19 7.10
N SER A 179 -0.66 -4.01 8.24
CA SER A 179 -2.08 -4.34 8.40
C SER A 179 -2.91 -3.08 8.61
N PHE A 180 -4.12 -3.07 8.07
CA PHE A 180 -5.07 -1.98 8.21
C PHE A 180 -6.50 -2.48 8.33
N LYS A 181 -7.40 -1.62 8.81
CA LYS A 181 -8.82 -1.95 8.96
C LYS A 181 -9.68 -1.01 8.15
N ILE A 182 -10.61 -1.58 7.39
CA ILE A 182 -11.67 -0.84 6.71
C ILE A 182 -12.93 -0.95 7.55
N LYS A 183 -13.50 0.19 7.95
CA LYS A 183 -14.78 0.26 8.63
C LYS A 183 -15.91 0.41 7.61
N ALA A 184 -17.10 -0.06 7.97
CA ALA A 184 -18.32 0.36 7.29
C ALA A 184 -18.46 1.89 7.41
N SER A 185 -19.01 2.49 6.35
CA SER A 185 -19.49 3.87 6.38
C SER A 185 -20.57 4.03 7.45
#